data_AF-A0A931RE33-F1
#
_entry.id   AF-A0A931RE33-F1
#
_cell.length_a   1.000
_cell.length_b   1.000
_cell.length_c   1.000
_cell.angle_alpha   90.00
_cell.angle_beta   90.00
_cell.angle_gamma   90.00
#
_symmetry.space_group_name_H-M   'P 1'
#
loop_
_entity.id
_entity.type
_entity.pdbx_description
1 polymer ?
#
loop_
_entity_poly.entity_id
_entity_poly.type
_entity_poly.pdbx_seq_one_letter_code
_entity_poly.pdbx_strand_id
1 'polypeptide(L)'
;MILKITFAVLAYLFLVYLLLPGPESINDFPSLPNSLKSTEEGDTIQIPNIAAYFSYEYRESVIPYYLASYKKNTLFPFYPFRLNHPPEFAYSAIKDQTRSTYLEELFYPFRDSIFINGFEPYYKDGTPKFEGATNIVVEDIFFNTKTTLRFYPSTIWARLVVWLGIITSIILLWNITKKIVFNKI
;
A
#
# COMPACT_ATOMS: atom_id res chain seq x y z
N MET A 1 -29.67 4.68 25.98
CA MET A 1 -29.09 5.99 25.57
C MET A 1 -27.59 5.87 25.29
N ILE A 2 -26.82 5.30 26.23
CA ILE A 2 -25.36 5.10 26.12
C ILE A 2 -24.94 4.45 24.79
N LEU A 3 -25.50 3.29 24.42
CA LEU A 3 -25.13 2.59 23.16
C LEU A 3 -25.28 3.45 21.89
N LYS A 4 -26.34 4.27 21.80
CA LYS A 4 -26.57 5.13 20.64
C LYS A 4 -25.53 6.25 20.56
N ILE A 5 -25.15 6.80 21.73
CA ILE A 5 -24.10 7.82 21.83
C ILE A 5 -22.75 7.19 21.45
N THR A 6 -22.41 6.03 22.00
CA THR A 6 -21.18 5.31 21.66
C THR A 6 -21.09 5.03 20.16
N PHE A 7 -22.17 4.54 19.55
CA PHE A 7 -22.23 4.32 18.11
C PHE A 7 -22.02 5.61 17.31
N ALA A 8 -22.70 6.70 17.67
CA ALA A 8 -22.55 7.98 16.98
C ALA A 8 -21.12 8.53 17.08
N VAL A 9 -20.49 8.41 18.25
CA VAL A 9 -19.09 8.81 18.46
C VAL A 9 -18.14 7.96 17.61
N LEU A 10 -18.30 6.62 17.60
CA LEU A 10 -17.47 5.75 16.77
C LEU A 10 -17.67 6.01 15.28
N ALA A 11 -18.91 6.22 14.84
CA ALA A 11 -19.22 6.56 13.44
C ALA A 11 -18.57 7.88 13.03
N TYR A 12 -18.61 8.89 13.91
CA TYR A 12 -17.96 10.17 13.69
C TYR A 12 -16.43 10.05 13.65
N LEU A 13 -15.81 9.34 14.61
CA LEU A 13 -14.37 9.10 14.60
C LEU A 13 -13.93 8.33 13.34
N PHE A 14 -14.73 7.36 12.89
CA PHE A 14 -14.46 6.64 11.66
C PHE A 14 -14.55 7.55 10.43
N LEU A 15 -15.53 8.47 10.38
CA LEU A 15 -15.61 9.47 9.32
C LEU A 15 -14.38 10.38 9.31
N VAL A 16 -13.99 10.91 10.47
CA VAL A 16 -12.78 11.75 10.61
C VAL A 16 -11.56 10.99 10.11
N TYR A 17 -11.39 9.72 10.50
CA TYR A 17 -10.28 8.88 10.03
C TYR A 17 -10.20 8.77 8.51
N LEU A 18 -11.33 8.55 7.84
CA LEU A 18 -11.39 8.41 6.38
C LEU A 18 -11.09 9.72 5.63
N LEU A 19 -11.42 10.85 6.25
CA LEU A 19 -11.22 12.19 5.70
C LEU A 19 -9.87 12.81 6.05
N LEU A 20 -9.06 12.15 6.89
CA LEU A 20 -7.71 12.62 7.18
C LEU A 20 -6.89 12.73 5.87
N PRO A 21 -6.07 13.78 5.72
CA PRO A 21 -5.19 13.91 4.57
C PRO A 21 -4.20 12.73 4.53
N GLY A 22 -3.80 12.38 3.33
CA GLY A 22 -2.87 11.30 3.02
C GLY A 22 -2.14 11.59 1.72
N PRO A 23 -1.24 10.70 1.28
CA PRO A 23 -0.64 10.81 -0.05
C PRO A 23 -1.75 10.74 -1.13
N GLU A 24 -1.60 11.56 -2.16
CA GLU A 24 -2.53 11.64 -3.30
C GLU A 24 -1.96 10.96 -4.53
N SER A 25 -0.63 10.93 -4.65
CA SER A 25 0.05 10.32 -5.79
C SER A 25 1.32 9.61 -5.37
N ILE A 26 1.89 8.84 -6.31
CA ILE A 26 3.19 8.20 -6.10
C ILE A 26 4.34 9.18 -5.85
N ASN A 27 4.19 10.44 -6.29
CA ASN A 27 5.23 11.46 -6.14
C ASN A 27 5.36 11.98 -4.71
N ASP A 28 4.38 11.72 -3.84
CA ASP A 28 4.45 12.06 -2.42
C ASP A 28 5.40 11.12 -1.66
N PHE A 29 5.79 10.01 -2.28
CA PHE A 29 6.78 9.08 -1.74
C PHE A 29 8.17 9.47 -2.28
N PRO A 30 9.16 9.68 -1.39
CA PRO A 30 10.50 10.06 -1.77
C PRO A 30 11.22 8.91 -2.49
N SER A 31 12.18 9.28 -3.32
CA SER A 31 13.08 8.33 -3.96
C SER A 31 13.98 7.65 -2.92
N LEU A 32 14.35 6.39 -3.16
CA LEU A 32 15.32 5.70 -2.31
C LEU A 32 16.64 6.49 -2.25
N PRO A 33 17.35 6.49 -1.09
CA PRO A 33 18.66 7.11 -1.00
C PRO A 33 19.64 6.41 -1.95
N ASN A 34 20.55 7.19 -2.56
CA ASN A 34 21.56 6.68 -3.50
C ASN A 34 20.97 5.80 -4.62
N SER A 35 19.79 6.17 -5.12
CA SER A 35 19.08 5.44 -6.17
C SER A 35 18.97 6.25 -7.46
N LEU A 36 18.90 5.53 -8.58
CA LEU A 36 18.59 6.08 -9.88
C LEU A 36 17.12 5.79 -10.21
N LYS A 37 16.33 6.85 -10.47
CA LYS A 37 14.93 6.66 -10.87
C LYS A 37 14.85 6.07 -12.28
N SER A 38 14.06 5.01 -12.42
CA SER A 38 13.83 4.35 -13.70
C SER A 38 13.06 5.28 -14.67
N THR A 39 13.52 5.34 -15.91
CA THR A 39 12.89 6.05 -17.02
C THR A 39 12.22 5.08 -18.01
N GLU A 40 12.18 3.78 -17.69
CA GLU A 40 11.50 2.78 -18.51
C GLU A 40 10.01 3.13 -18.68
N GLU A 41 9.44 2.86 -19.86
CA GLU A 41 8.06 3.25 -20.18
C GLU A 41 7.04 2.62 -19.20
N GLY A 42 7.29 1.37 -18.80
CA GLY A 42 6.47 0.66 -17.82
C GLY A 42 6.65 1.12 -16.37
N ASP A 43 7.59 2.02 -16.09
CA ASP A 43 7.84 2.62 -14.77
C ASP A 43 7.47 4.12 -14.72
N THR A 44 6.88 4.64 -15.81
CA THR A 44 6.61 6.07 -15.97
C THR A 44 5.18 6.34 -16.46
N ILE A 45 4.97 6.42 -17.77
CA ILE A 45 3.75 7.01 -18.36
C ILE A 45 2.70 5.93 -18.66
N GLN A 46 3.13 4.69 -18.94
CA GLN A 46 2.19 3.63 -19.31
C GLN A 46 1.28 3.19 -18.16
N ILE A 47 1.75 3.34 -16.92
CA ILE A 47 1.04 2.85 -15.73
C ILE A 47 0.92 3.99 -14.72
N PRO A 48 -0.32 4.37 -14.32
CA PRO A 48 -0.50 5.46 -13.38
C PRO A 48 0.00 5.10 -11.98
N ASN A 49 0.48 6.11 -11.25
CA ASN A 49 0.92 5.99 -9.86
C ASN A 49 1.99 4.91 -9.62
N ILE A 50 2.90 4.75 -10.57
CA ILE A 50 4.05 3.87 -10.46
C ILE A 50 5.34 4.68 -10.39
N ALA A 51 6.34 4.16 -9.68
CA ALA A 51 7.70 4.67 -9.73
C ALA A 51 8.66 3.51 -9.46
N ALA A 52 9.77 3.44 -10.18
CA ALA A 52 10.82 2.47 -9.89
C ALA A 52 12.18 3.14 -9.70
N TYR A 53 13.02 2.47 -8.92
CA TYR A 53 14.33 2.94 -8.49
C TYR A 53 15.34 1.79 -8.56
N PHE A 54 16.46 2.03 -9.22
CA PHE A 54 17.63 1.17 -9.17
C PHE A 54 18.50 1.60 -7.99
N SER A 55 18.88 0.65 -7.13
CA SER A 55 19.59 0.99 -5.90
C SER A 55 20.53 -0.14 -5.44
N TYR A 56 21.18 0.11 -4.32
CA TYR A 56 21.98 -0.87 -3.59
C TYR A 56 21.27 -1.39 -2.32
N GLU A 57 20.04 -0.93 -2.10
CA GLU A 57 19.26 -1.18 -0.90
C GLU A 57 18.42 -2.45 -1.05
N TYR A 58 18.36 -3.24 0.01
CA TYR A 58 17.62 -4.50 0.06
C TYR A 58 16.32 -4.34 0.86
N ARG A 59 15.45 -5.34 0.83
CA ARG A 59 14.16 -5.38 1.52
C ARG A 59 14.21 -4.86 2.96
N GLU A 60 15.25 -5.21 3.71
CA GLU A 60 15.36 -4.84 5.13
C GLU A 60 15.57 -3.33 5.35
N SER A 61 16.09 -2.61 4.36
CA SER A 61 16.21 -1.14 4.41
C SER A 61 15.08 -0.45 3.65
N VAL A 62 14.66 -1.00 2.50
CA VAL A 62 13.60 -0.44 1.66
C VAL A 62 12.25 -0.38 2.37
N ILE A 63 11.84 -1.47 3.05
CA ILE A 63 10.52 -1.52 3.67
C ILE A 63 10.39 -0.54 4.84
N PRO A 64 11.30 -0.49 5.83
CA PRO A 64 11.22 0.49 6.90
C PRO A 64 11.28 1.94 6.39
N TYR A 65 12.05 2.20 5.34
CA TYR A 65 12.12 3.52 4.71
C TYR A 65 10.74 4.00 4.22
N TYR A 66 10.06 3.17 3.42
CA TYR A 66 8.74 3.51 2.90
C TYR A 66 7.65 3.46 3.96
N LEU A 67 7.78 2.61 4.98
CA LEU A 67 6.90 2.60 6.15
C LEU A 67 6.94 3.94 6.89
N ALA A 68 8.14 4.46 7.15
CA ALA A 68 8.33 5.76 7.80
C ALA A 68 7.84 6.91 6.91
N SER A 69 8.12 6.86 5.60
CA SER A 69 7.64 7.86 4.66
C SER A 69 6.11 7.89 4.60
N TYR A 70 5.46 6.74 4.52
CA TYR A 70 4.00 6.69 4.44
C TYR A 70 3.37 7.23 5.73
N LYS A 71 3.93 6.88 6.88
CA LYS A 71 3.51 7.44 8.18
C LYS A 71 3.65 8.97 8.24
N LYS A 72 4.68 9.54 7.62
CA LYS A 72 4.92 10.99 7.56
C LYS A 72 3.90 11.71 6.67
N ASN A 73 3.40 11.03 5.64
CA ASN A 73 2.42 11.57 4.69
C ASN A 73 0.98 11.54 5.22
N THR A 74 0.74 11.16 6.47
CA THR A 74 -0.58 11.16 7.10
C THR A 74 -0.52 11.70 8.53
N LEU A 75 -1.60 12.38 8.94
CA LEU A 75 -1.77 12.84 10.32
C LEU A 75 -2.25 11.72 11.27
N PHE A 76 -2.55 10.53 10.76
CA PHE A 76 -3.02 9.42 11.58
C PHE A 76 -1.89 8.90 12.49
N PRO A 77 -2.07 8.75 13.82
CA PRO A 77 -0.96 8.51 14.75
C PRO A 77 -0.29 7.13 14.61
N PHE A 78 -0.96 6.15 13.99
CA PHE A 78 -0.42 4.79 13.85
C PHE A 78 0.30 4.59 12.50
N TYR A 79 1.29 3.70 12.51
CA TYR A 79 1.94 3.23 11.29
C TYR A 79 0.94 2.47 10.40
N PRO A 80 1.15 2.47 9.07
CA PRO A 80 0.31 1.66 8.20
C PRO A 80 0.57 0.18 8.50
N PHE A 81 -0.43 -0.65 8.22
CA PHE A 81 -0.30 -2.09 8.33
C PHE A 81 0.59 -2.60 7.20
N ARG A 82 1.35 -3.67 7.49
CA ARG A 82 2.26 -4.33 6.56
C ARG A 82 1.74 -5.72 6.25
N LEU A 83 1.55 -6.01 4.97
CA LEU A 83 1.20 -7.34 4.47
C LEU A 83 2.30 -7.85 3.54
N ASN A 84 2.68 -9.11 3.72
CA ASN A 84 3.60 -9.80 2.85
C ASN A 84 2.79 -10.63 1.85
N HIS A 85 3.04 -10.43 0.57
CA HIS A 85 2.35 -11.14 -0.51
C HIS A 85 3.33 -12.05 -1.24
N PRO A 86 2.84 -13.18 -1.79
CA PRO A 86 3.62 -13.96 -2.74
C PRO A 86 4.13 -13.09 -3.92
N PRO A 87 5.41 -13.21 -4.31
CA PRO A 87 6.00 -12.37 -5.35
C PRO A 87 5.33 -12.56 -6.72
N GLU A 88 4.68 -13.70 -6.96
CA GLU A 88 3.94 -14.00 -8.19
C GLU A 88 2.78 -13.01 -8.41
N PHE A 89 2.22 -12.44 -7.33
CA PHE A 89 1.17 -11.42 -7.43
C PHE A 89 1.70 -10.06 -7.89
N ALA A 90 3.01 -9.85 -8.01
CA ALA A 90 3.55 -8.58 -8.51
C ALA A 90 3.11 -8.33 -9.96
N TYR A 91 2.85 -9.39 -10.72
CA TYR A 91 2.29 -9.31 -12.08
C TYR A 91 0.97 -8.52 -12.14
N SER A 92 0.07 -8.75 -11.20
CA SER A 92 -1.23 -8.06 -11.15
C SER A 92 -1.18 -6.78 -10.31
N ALA A 93 -0.44 -6.81 -9.21
CA ALA A 93 -0.39 -5.72 -8.23
C ALA A 93 0.57 -4.58 -8.61
N ILE A 94 1.54 -4.79 -9.50
CA ILE A 94 2.49 -3.76 -9.94
C ILE A 94 2.34 -3.52 -11.43
N LYS A 95 2.74 -4.48 -12.26
CA LYS A 95 2.58 -4.42 -13.71
C LYS A 95 2.84 -5.78 -14.35
N ASP A 96 2.33 -5.91 -15.56
CA ASP A 96 2.58 -7.05 -16.43
C ASP A 96 4.10 -7.27 -16.59
N GLN A 97 4.53 -8.53 -16.57
CA GLN A 97 5.95 -8.95 -16.68
C GLN A 97 6.91 -8.40 -15.60
N THR A 98 6.41 -8.01 -14.42
CA THR A 98 7.29 -7.59 -13.30
C THR A 98 8.11 -8.76 -12.77
N ARG A 99 9.44 -8.60 -12.73
CA ARG A 99 10.31 -9.49 -11.96
C ARG A 99 10.23 -9.12 -10.48
N SER A 100 10.05 -10.13 -9.62
CA SER A 100 9.87 -9.96 -8.19
C SER A 100 10.63 -11.01 -7.42
N THR A 101 11.25 -10.58 -6.32
CA THR A 101 11.76 -11.47 -5.27
C THR A 101 10.98 -11.32 -3.97
N TYR A 102 10.35 -10.17 -3.76
CA TYR A 102 9.37 -9.96 -2.72
C TYR A 102 8.33 -8.94 -3.17
N LEU A 103 7.13 -9.08 -2.60
CA LEU A 103 6.05 -8.13 -2.74
C LEU A 103 5.47 -7.84 -1.36
N GLU A 104 5.40 -6.56 -1.01
CA GLU A 104 4.77 -6.12 0.22
C GLU A 104 3.77 -5.02 -0.03
N GLU A 105 2.75 -4.96 0.80
CA GLU A 105 1.76 -3.90 0.81
C GLU A 105 1.80 -3.18 2.15
N LEU A 106 1.87 -1.86 2.09
CA LEU A 106 1.63 -1.00 3.23
C LEU A 106 0.28 -0.33 3.03
N PHE A 107 -0.61 -0.36 4.02
CA PHE A 107 -1.95 0.20 3.85
C PHE A 107 -2.57 0.78 5.11
N TYR A 108 -3.46 1.76 4.90
CA TYR A 108 -4.42 2.23 5.88
C TYR A 108 -5.81 1.70 5.50
N PRO A 109 -6.45 0.88 6.36
CA PRO A 109 -7.73 0.27 6.05
C PRO A 109 -8.76 1.28 5.55
N PHE A 110 -9.47 0.93 4.48
CA PHE A 110 -10.50 1.78 3.86
C PHE A 110 -10.01 3.11 3.28
N ARG A 111 -8.69 3.35 3.16
CA ARG A 111 -8.13 4.62 2.66
C ARG A 111 -7.26 4.48 1.43
N ASP A 112 -6.13 3.81 1.54
CA ASP A 112 -5.08 3.82 0.52
C ASP A 112 -4.06 2.73 0.82
N SER A 113 -3.42 2.22 -0.23
CA SER A 113 -2.33 1.26 -0.12
C SER A 113 -1.22 1.55 -1.10
N ILE A 114 0.01 1.17 -0.72
CA ILE A 114 1.19 1.19 -1.57
C ILE A 114 1.77 -0.22 -1.63
N PHE A 115 1.94 -0.72 -2.84
CA PHE A 115 2.66 -1.96 -3.09
C PHE A 115 4.12 -1.64 -3.36
N ILE A 116 5.00 -2.40 -2.72
CA ILE A 116 6.44 -2.31 -2.81
C ILE A 116 6.94 -3.66 -3.31
N ASN A 117 7.38 -3.67 -4.56
CA ASN A 117 8.01 -4.80 -5.18
C ASN A 117 9.52 -4.60 -5.21
N GLY A 118 10.28 -5.63 -4.84
CA GLY A 118 11.73 -5.62 -5.01
C GLY A 118 12.20 -6.80 -5.83
N PHE A 119 13.09 -6.51 -6.76
CA PHE A 119 13.84 -7.48 -7.52
C PHE A 119 15.29 -7.46 -7.04
N GLU A 120 15.71 -8.57 -6.43
CA GLU A 120 17.03 -8.75 -5.82
C GLU A 120 17.66 -10.05 -6.37
N PRO A 121 18.38 -9.98 -7.51
CA PRO A 121 18.89 -11.18 -8.18
C PRO A 121 19.90 -11.96 -7.33
N TYR A 122 20.62 -11.25 -6.47
CA TYR A 122 21.64 -11.80 -5.58
C TYR A 122 21.30 -11.49 -4.13
N TYR A 123 21.80 -12.32 -3.21
CA TYR A 123 21.90 -11.98 -1.80
C TYR A 123 23.02 -10.96 -1.57
N LYS A 124 23.09 -10.38 -0.36
CA LYS A 124 24.11 -9.39 0.02
C LYS A 124 25.55 -9.92 -0.07
N ASP A 125 25.72 -11.23 0.01
CA ASP A 125 27.01 -11.92 -0.12
C ASP A 125 27.39 -12.23 -1.59
N GLY A 126 26.54 -11.84 -2.55
CA GLY A 126 26.73 -12.08 -3.98
C GLY A 126 26.27 -13.45 -4.46
N THR A 127 25.69 -14.29 -3.59
CA THR A 127 25.13 -15.58 -4.03
C THR A 127 23.83 -15.36 -4.82
N PRO A 128 23.61 -16.07 -5.94
CA PRO A 128 22.40 -15.88 -6.74
C PRO A 128 21.17 -16.45 -6.02
N LYS A 129 20.04 -15.73 -6.05
CA LYS A 129 18.78 -16.19 -5.43
C LYS A 129 18.02 -17.21 -6.28
N PHE A 130 18.25 -17.22 -7.58
CA PHE A 130 17.60 -18.10 -8.55
C PHE A 130 18.54 -18.38 -9.72
N GLU A 131 18.30 -19.48 -10.43
CA GLU A 131 19.06 -19.84 -11.62
C GLU A 131 18.88 -18.81 -12.73
N GLY A 132 19.97 -18.38 -13.36
CA GLY A 132 19.95 -17.31 -14.36
C GLY A 132 19.82 -15.89 -13.79
N ALA A 133 20.12 -15.70 -12.49
CA ALA A 133 20.29 -14.36 -11.92
C ALA A 133 21.27 -13.54 -12.77
N THR A 134 20.84 -12.33 -13.13
CA THR A 134 21.60 -11.38 -13.95
C THR A 134 21.74 -10.08 -13.20
N ASN A 135 22.91 -9.45 -13.34
CA ASN A 135 23.15 -8.12 -12.79
C ASN A 135 22.24 -7.09 -13.46
N ILE A 136 21.80 -6.11 -12.69
CA ILE A 136 21.02 -4.99 -13.20
C ILE A 136 22.00 -3.93 -13.68
N VAL A 137 22.05 -3.71 -14.99
CA VAL A 137 22.96 -2.73 -15.61
C VAL A 137 22.13 -1.66 -16.31
N VAL A 138 22.34 -0.42 -15.91
CA VAL A 138 21.67 0.76 -16.48
C VAL A 138 22.74 1.80 -16.75
N GLU A 139 22.89 2.22 -18.01
CA GLU A 139 23.88 3.23 -18.42
C GLU A 139 25.32 2.89 -17.95
N ASP A 140 25.72 1.63 -18.09
CA ASP A 140 27.02 1.07 -17.65
C ASP A 140 27.26 1.07 -16.11
N ILE A 141 26.23 1.40 -15.32
CA ILE A 141 26.27 1.33 -13.86
C ILE A 141 25.60 0.04 -13.38
N PHE A 142 26.29 -0.67 -12.50
CA PHE A 142 25.77 -1.87 -11.84
C PHE A 142 24.95 -1.49 -10.62
N PHE A 143 23.75 -2.05 -10.53
CA PHE A 143 22.85 -1.96 -9.38
C PHE A 143 22.55 -3.35 -8.82
N ASN A 144 22.38 -3.41 -7.50
CA ASN A 144 22.09 -4.68 -6.83
C ASN A 144 20.60 -5.00 -6.87
N THR A 145 19.75 -3.97 -6.81
CA THR A 145 18.31 -4.13 -6.66
C THR A 145 17.55 -3.15 -7.53
N LYS A 146 16.33 -3.56 -7.92
CA LYS A 146 15.32 -2.68 -8.48
C LYS A 146 14.10 -2.71 -7.59
N THR A 147 13.71 -1.57 -7.03
CA THR A 147 12.47 -1.43 -6.26
C THR A 147 11.44 -0.72 -7.12
N THR A 148 10.24 -1.27 -7.20
CA THR A 148 9.09 -0.69 -7.90
C THR A 148 7.97 -0.47 -6.91
N LEU A 149 7.44 0.74 -6.92
CA LEU A 149 6.34 1.17 -6.08
C LEU A 149 5.11 1.37 -6.94
N ARG A 150 3.95 0.93 -6.45
CA ARG A 150 2.66 1.29 -7.04
C ARG A 150 1.70 1.75 -5.97
N PHE A 151 1.15 2.94 -6.13
CA PHE A 151 0.23 3.55 -5.19
C PHE A 151 -1.21 3.47 -5.66
N TYR A 152 -2.10 3.03 -4.76
CA TYR A 152 -3.53 2.89 -4.97
C TYR A 152 -4.29 3.88 -4.08
N PRO A 153 -4.52 5.12 -4.56
CA PRO A 153 -5.33 6.08 -3.83
C PRO A 153 -6.81 5.69 -3.87
N SER A 154 -7.52 5.88 -2.75
CA SER A 154 -8.99 5.91 -2.78
C SER A 154 -9.49 7.35 -2.77
N THR A 155 -10.45 7.64 -3.64
CA THR A 155 -11.07 8.98 -3.70
C THR A 155 -11.92 9.24 -2.45
N ILE A 156 -12.05 10.51 -2.08
CA ILE A 156 -12.88 10.93 -0.94
C ILE A 156 -14.32 10.42 -1.10
N TRP A 157 -14.86 10.47 -2.32
CA TRP A 157 -16.20 9.95 -2.62
C TRP A 157 -16.33 8.44 -2.34
N ALA A 158 -15.36 7.63 -2.78
CA ALA A 158 -15.37 6.19 -2.49
C ALA A 158 -15.34 5.94 -0.97
N ARG A 159 -14.51 6.69 -0.23
CA ARG A 159 -14.42 6.59 1.24
C ARG A 159 -15.75 6.94 1.92
N LEU A 160 -16.43 8.00 1.47
CA LEU A 160 -17.74 8.39 2.00
C LEU A 160 -18.84 7.36 1.71
N VAL A 161 -18.83 6.76 0.52
CA VAL A 161 -19.78 5.68 0.17
C VAL A 161 -19.54 4.45 1.04
N VAL A 162 -18.28 4.05 1.24
CA VAL A 162 -17.92 2.94 2.15
C VAL A 162 -18.37 3.24 3.58
N TRP A 163 -18.12 4.45 4.07
CA TRP A 163 -18.59 4.88 5.39
C TRP A 163 -20.11 4.77 5.53
N LEU A 164 -20.86 5.38 4.60
CA LEU A 164 -22.33 5.32 4.59
C LEU A 164 -22.85 3.88 4.52
N GLY A 165 -22.22 3.05 3.69
CA GLY A 165 -22.56 1.64 3.54
C GLY A 165 -22.38 0.85 4.84
N ILE A 166 -21.25 1.02 5.52
CA ILE A 166 -20.96 0.36 6.80
C ILE A 166 -21.95 0.82 7.88
N ILE A 167 -22.17 2.13 8.03
CA ILE A 167 -23.09 2.69 9.03
C ILE A 167 -24.51 2.21 8.80
N THR A 168 -25.00 2.28 7.55
CA THR A 168 -26.32 1.80 7.18
C THR A 168 -26.47 0.30 7.47
N SER A 169 -25.46 -0.50 7.11
CA SER A 169 -25.47 -1.95 7.34
C SER A 169 -25.57 -2.28 8.83
N ILE A 170 -24.82 -1.59 9.69
CA ILE A 170 -24.89 -1.79 11.14
C ILE A 170 -26.29 -1.43 11.68
N ILE A 171 -26.89 -0.33 11.22
CA ILE A 171 -28.24 0.09 11.63
C ILE A 171 -29.29 -0.95 11.21
N LEU A 172 -29.19 -1.46 9.98
CA LEU A 172 -30.10 -2.49 9.47
C LEU A 172 -29.97 -3.79 10.27
N LEU A 173 -28.74 -4.26 10.50
CA LEU A 173 -28.48 -5.46 11.30
C LEU A 173 -29.01 -5.31 12.73
N TRP A 174 -28.82 -4.15 13.35
CA TRP A 174 -29.39 -3.85 14.66
C TRP A 174 -30.92 -3.92 14.66
N ASN A 175 -31.58 -3.31 13.67
CA ASN A 175 -33.03 -3.32 13.55
C ASN A 175 -33.60 -4.73 13.34
N ILE A 176 -32.95 -5.53 12.49
CA ILE A 176 -33.32 -6.94 12.26
C ILE A 176 -33.16 -7.75 13.55
N THR A 177 -32.01 -7.62 14.21
CA THR A 177 -31.73 -8.34 15.46
C THR A 177 -32.74 -7.97 16.54
N LYS A 178 -33.06 -6.68 16.66
CA LYS A 178 -34.07 -6.21 17.62
C LYS A 178 -35.44 -6.82 17.30
N LYS A 179 -35.83 -6.89 16.03
CA LYS A 179 -37.09 -7.51 15.60
C LYS A 179 -37.14 -8.99 15.97
N ILE A 180 -36.08 -9.75 15.72
CA ILE A 180 -36.04 -11.21 15.98
C ILE A 180 -36.03 -11.52 17.48
N VAL A 181 -35.25 -10.77 18.27
CA VAL A 181 -35.03 -11.08 19.69
C VAL A 181 -36.18 -10.56 20.57
N PHE A 182 -36.72 -9.37 20.27
CA PHE A 182 -37.71 -8.72 21.14
C PHE A 182 -39.15 -8.89 20.67
N ASN A 183 -39.40 -9.01 19.36
CA ASN A 183 -40.67 -9.56 18.88
C ASN A 183 -40.48 -11.07 18.73
N LYS A 184 -40.56 -11.80 19.85
CA LYS A 184 -40.90 -13.22 19.78
C LYS A 184 -42.18 -13.33 18.94
N ILE A 185 -42.12 -14.13 17.89
CA ILE A 185 -43.32 -14.72 17.29
C ILE A 185 -44.07 -15.47 18.41
#